data_AF-A0AA51R6F6-F1
#
_entry.id   AF-A0AA51R6F6-F1
#
_cell.length_a   1.000
_cell.length_b   1.000
_cell.length_c   1.000
_cell.angle_alpha   90.00
_cell.angle_beta   90.00
_cell.angle_gamma   90.00
#
_symmetry.space_group_name_H-M   'P 1'
#
loop_
_entity.id
_entity.type
_entity.pdbx_description
1 polymer ?
#
loop_
_entity_poly.entity_id
_entity_poly.type
_entity_poly.pdbx_seq_one_letter_code
_entity_poly.pdbx_strand_id
1 'polypeptide(L)'
;MRLVMKDTLKLYREHDIMTEIKTMKHMVTDIPKDIKTIITYVQNILLHQHWSESYGLELSDERKKEPFIRNFEDKLIFLNKLGFTHVSEQRTNENKMISICRDFSVVAAALCREAGIPARARCGFASYLVKDKYIDHWVVEYWNEEKKKWVMVDAQLDALQQRALQLPFDPLDVSENYFVTGPRAWLLCRE
;
A
#
# COMPACT_ATOMS: atom_id res chain seq x y z
N MET A 1 -8.38 -19.97 21.01
CA MET A 1 -7.61 -18.82 20.48
C MET A 1 -6.58 -19.19 19.41
N ARG A 2 -5.73 -20.23 19.59
CA ARG A 2 -4.69 -20.62 18.58
C ARG A 2 -5.23 -21.11 17.24
N LEU A 3 -6.35 -21.86 17.20
CA LEU A 3 -6.99 -22.31 15.95
C LEU A 3 -7.56 -21.13 15.15
N VAL A 4 -8.37 -20.29 15.80
CA VAL A 4 -8.94 -19.07 15.19
C VAL A 4 -7.87 -18.15 14.60
N MET A 5 -6.72 -18.01 15.27
CA MET A 5 -5.61 -17.21 14.73
C MET A 5 -4.96 -17.87 13.50
N LYS A 6 -4.76 -19.19 13.49
CA LYS A 6 -4.24 -19.91 12.31
C LYS A 6 -5.17 -19.77 11.11
N ASP A 7 -6.49 -19.87 11.33
CA ASP A 7 -7.49 -19.72 10.27
C ASP A 7 -7.53 -18.27 9.74
N THR A 8 -7.37 -17.29 10.64
CA THR A 8 -7.29 -15.87 10.27
C THR A 8 -6.04 -15.55 9.45
N LEU A 9 -4.87 -16.08 9.82
CA LEU A 9 -3.63 -15.85 9.07
C LEU A 9 -3.67 -16.54 7.71
N LYS A 10 -4.29 -17.71 7.60
CA LYS A 10 -4.52 -18.37 6.31
C LYS A 10 -5.39 -17.50 5.40
N LEU A 11 -6.53 -17.02 5.91
CA LEU A 11 -7.42 -16.12 5.17
C LEU A 11 -6.68 -14.90 4.61
N TYR A 12 -5.83 -14.24 5.42
CA TYR A 12 -5.10 -13.05 4.98
C TYR A 12 -3.87 -13.33 4.09
N ARG A 13 -3.52 -14.60 3.85
CA ARG A 13 -2.55 -15.00 2.80
C ARG A 13 -3.23 -15.21 1.45
N GLU A 14 -4.53 -15.48 1.42
CA GLU A 14 -5.26 -15.76 0.19
C GLU A 14 -5.62 -14.44 -0.52
N HIS A 15 -5.60 -14.46 -1.85
CA HIS A 15 -6.02 -13.32 -2.65
C HIS A 15 -7.55 -13.22 -2.69
N ASP A 16 -8.04 -11.99 -2.59
CA ASP A 16 -9.43 -11.62 -2.88
C ASP A 16 -9.53 -10.90 -4.23
N ILE A 17 -10.74 -10.51 -4.64
CA ILE A 17 -11.03 -9.86 -5.93
C ILE A 17 -10.21 -8.59 -6.22
N MET A 18 -9.69 -7.90 -5.19
CA MET A 18 -8.88 -6.68 -5.35
C MET A 18 -7.40 -6.99 -5.51
N THR A 19 -6.95 -8.15 -5.05
CA THR A 19 -5.53 -8.54 -5.04
C THR A 19 -5.21 -9.69 -5.99
N GLU A 20 -6.21 -10.42 -6.46
CA GLU A 20 -6.04 -11.58 -7.34
C GLU A 20 -5.28 -11.22 -8.63
N ILE A 21 -4.38 -12.11 -9.04
CA ILE A 21 -3.54 -11.97 -10.24
C ILE A 21 -3.77 -13.21 -11.11
N LYS A 22 -4.20 -13.00 -12.35
CA LYS A 22 -4.68 -14.04 -13.27
C LYS A 22 -3.69 -14.25 -14.40
N THR A 23 -3.55 -13.23 -15.25
CA THR A 23 -2.77 -13.28 -16.49
C THR A 23 -1.38 -12.68 -16.30
N MET A 24 -1.20 -11.79 -15.32
CA MET A 24 0.05 -11.05 -15.11
C MET A 24 0.97 -11.63 -14.02
N LYS A 25 0.84 -12.93 -13.71
CA LYS A 25 1.64 -13.59 -12.66
C LYS A 25 3.15 -13.45 -12.85
N HIS A 26 3.63 -13.44 -14.10
CA HIS A 26 5.05 -13.28 -14.42
C HIS A 26 5.63 -11.94 -13.93
N MET A 27 4.81 -10.90 -13.74
CA MET A 27 5.26 -9.60 -13.25
C MET A 27 5.52 -9.56 -11.74
N VAL A 28 5.14 -10.62 -11.02
CA VAL A 28 5.19 -10.73 -9.56
C VAL A 28 5.81 -12.06 -9.11
N THR A 29 6.64 -12.68 -9.93
CA THR A 29 7.38 -13.88 -9.53
C THR A 29 8.51 -13.53 -8.58
N ASP A 30 8.87 -14.45 -7.68
CA ASP A 30 10.04 -14.31 -6.80
C ASP A 30 10.05 -13.04 -5.93
N ILE A 31 8.86 -12.59 -5.47
CA ILE A 31 8.76 -11.49 -4.52
C ILE A 31 9.47 -11.86 -3.21
N PRO A 32 10.48 -11.09 -2.77
CA PRO A 32 11.19 -11.38 -1.53
C PRO A 32 10.26 -11.29 -0.32
N LYS A 33 10.46 -12.19 0.65
CA LYS A 33 9.76 -12.14 1.94
C LYS A 33 10.34 -11.09 2.90
N ASP A 34 10.54 -9.88 2.39
CA ASP A 34 11.10 -8.73 3.10
C ASP A 34 10.20 -7.51 2.90
N ILE A 35 9.65 -6.97 4.00
CA ILE A 35 8.63 -5.92 3.91
C ILE A 35 9.20 -4.64 3.31
N LYS A 36 10.45 -4.28 3.62
CA LYS A 36 11.08 -3.07 3.09
C LYS A 36 11.24 -3.13 1.58
N THR A 37 11.66 -4.28 1.06
CA THR A 37 11.79 -4.53 -0.37
C THR A 37 10.43 -4.53 -1.06
N ILE A 38 9.41 -5.17 -0.48
CA ILE A 38 8.04 -5.14 -1.01
C ILE A 38 7.52 -3.70 -1.12
N ILE A 39 7.69 -2.88 -0.08
CA ILE A 39 7.24 -1.48 -0.09
C ILE A 39 8.01 -0.66 -1.13
N THR A 40 9.30 -0.95 -1.32
CA THR A 40 10.09 -0.34 -2.41
C THR A 40 9.48 -0.67 -3.78
N TYR A 41 9.06 -1.92 -4.02
CA TYR A 41 8.41 -2.30 -5.28
C TYR A 41 7.09 -1.57 -5.50
N VAL A 42 6.27 -1.39 -4.45
CA VAL A 42 5.05 -0.57 -4.51
C VAL A 42 5.38 0.87 -4.93
N GLN A 43 6.40 1.47 -4.31
CA GLN A 43 6.85 2.85 -4.57
C GLN A 43 7.54 3.01 -5.94
N ASN A 44 8.06 1.93 -6.51
CA ASN A 44 8.64 1.93 -7.86
C ASN A 44 7.58 2.07 -8.95
N ILE A 45 6.40 1.46 -8.77
CA ILE A 45 5.36 1.38 -9.80
C ILE A 45 4.23 2.41 -9.63
N LEU A 46 4.07 2.97 -8.43
CA LEU A 46 2.99 3.93 -8.11
C LEU A 46 3.52 5.33 -7.79
N LEU A 47 2.75 6.35 -8.20
CA LEU A 47 2.91 7.73 -7.77
C LEU A 47 1.57 8.27 -7.26
N HIS A 48 1.59 8.94 -6.10
CA HIS A 48 0.37 9.47 -5.49
C HIS A 48 -0.06 10.78 -6.18
N GLN A 49 -1.31 10.86 -6.67
CA GLN A 49 -1.78 12.00 -7.47
C GLN A 49 -1.63 13.35 -6.75
N HIS A 50 -1.89 13.40 -5.44
CA HIS A 50 -1.81 14.65 -4.66
C HIS A 50 -0.38 15.08 -4.32
N TRP A 51 0.62 14.25 -4.65
CA TRP A 51 2.03 14.59 -4.48
C TRP A 51 2.74 14.86 -5.82
N SER A 52 2.07 14.72 -6.96
CA SER A 52 2.71 14.74 -8.29
C SER A 52 3.55 15.99 -8.54
N GLU A 53 3.07 17.17 -8.14
CA GLU A 53 3.81 18.43 -8.29
C GLU A 53 5.11 18.45 -7.48
N SER A 54 5.12 17.85 -6.29
CA SER A 54 6.34 17.69 -5.48
C SER A 54 7.37 16.77 -6.13
N TYR A 55 6.94 15.94 -7.09
CA TYR A 55 7.80 15.11 -7.94
C TYR A 55 8.09 15.74 -9.30
N GLY A 56 7.69 17.00 -9.54
CA GLY A 56 7.89 17.71 -10.80
C GLY A 56 6.93 17.32 -11.92
N LEU A 57 5.79 16.72 -11.58
CA LEU A 57 4.83 16.18 -12.54
C LEU A 57 3.47 16.89 -12.46
N GLU A 58 3.12 17.59 -13.53
CA GLU A 58 1.76 18.10 -13.75
C GLU A 58 0.89 17.02 -14.42
N LEU A 59 -0.25 16.70 -13.81
CA LEU A 59 -1.12 15.63 -14.29
C LEU A 59 -2.20 16.16 -15.22
N SER A 60 -2.29 15.56 -16.41
CA SER A 60 -3.45 15.73 -17.28
C SER A 60 -4.72 15.14 -16.66
N ASP A 61 -5.89 15.59 -17.10
CA ASP A 61 -7.16 15.07 -16.61
C ASP A 61 -7.37 13.59 -16.94
N GLU A 62 -6.70 13.07 -17.97
CA GLU A 62 -6.74 11.65 -18.29
C GLU A 62 -5.96 10.83 -17.26
N ARG A 63 -4.75 11.29 -16.87
CA ARG A 63 -3.95 10.60 -15.85
C ARG A 63 -4.60 10.60 -14.47
N LYS A 64 -5.36 11.64 -14.13
CA LYS A 64 -6.16 11.70 -12.90
C LYS A 64 -7.25 10.63 -12.82
N LYS A 65 -7.57 9.93 -13.92
CA LYS A 65 -8.51 8.80 -13.94
C LYS A 65 -7.84 7.45 -13.68
N GLU A 66 -6.51 7.35 -13.76
CA GLU A 66 -5.77 6.09 -13.51
C GLU A 66 -6.12 5.43 -12.15
N PRO A 67 -6.35 6.18 -11.03
CA PRO A 67 -6.79 5.60 -9.75
C PRO A 67 -8.17 4.91 -9.80
N PHE A 68 -8.94 5.07 -10.87
CA PHE A 68 -10.20 4.34 -11.07
C PHE A 68 -9.98 2.89 -11.49
N ILE A 69 -8.76 2.50 -11.89
CA ILE A 69 -8.39 1.10 -12.08
C ILE A 69 -8.19 0.49 -10.68
N ARG A 70 -9.12 -0.35 -10.21
CA ARG A 70 -9.24 -0.68 -8.77
C ARG A 70 -8.47 -1.92 -8.32
N ASN A 71 -8.52 -3.01 -9.10
CA ASN A 71 -7.94 -4.30 -8.72
C ASN A 71 -6.50 -4.42 -9.24
N PHE A 72 -5.70 -5.28 -8.62
CA PHE A 72 -4.27 -5.37 -8.90
C PHE A 72 -3.96 -5.99 -10.28
N GLU A 73 -4.73 -6.97 -10.73
CA GLU A 73 -4.59 -7.53 -12.09
C GLU A 73 -4.66 -6.45 -13.16
N ASP A 74 -5.69 -5.59 -13.14
CA ASP A 74 -5.83 -4.52 -14.13
C ASP A 74 -4.72 -3.47 -14.02
N LYS A 75 -4.21 -3.22 -12.82
CA LYS A 75 -3.03 -2.36 -12.63
C LYS A 75 -1.78 -3.00 -13.23
N LEU A 76 -1.58 -4.30 -13.07
CA LEU A 76 -0.46 -5.02 -13.71
C LEU A 76 -0.58 -4.98 -15.23
N ILE A 77 -1.79 -5.18 -15.79
CA ILE A 77 -2.04 -5.04 -17.23
C ILE A 77 -1.71 -3.62 -17.71
N PHE A 78 -2.10 -2.60 -16.94
CA PHE A 78 -1.78 -1.21 -17.24
C PHE A 78 -0.26 -0.95 -17.21
N LEU A 79 0.43 -1.38 -16.15
CA LEU A 79 1.88 -1.26 -16.01
C LEU A 79 2.62 -2.01 -17.13
N ASN A 80 2.14 -3.19 -17.52
CA ASN A 80 2.71 -3.95 -18.63
C ASN A 80 2.62 -3.19 -19.96
N LYS A 81 1.49 -2.52 -20.22
CA LYS A 81 1.34 -1.64 -21.39
C LYS A 81 2.26 -0.42 -21.36
N LEU A 82 2.65 0.05 -20.16
CA LEU A 82 3.69 1.07 -19.99
C LEU A 82 5.12 0.51 -20.14
N GLY A 83 5.27 -0.79 -20.38
CA GLY A 83 6.55 -1.44 -20.63
C GLY A 83 7.22 -2.03 -19.39
N PHE A 84 6.52 -2.14 -18.26
CA PHE A 84 6.99 -2.93 -17.12
C PHE A 84 6.90 -4.43 -17.43
N THR A 85 7.97 -5.15 -17.13
CA THR A 85 7.99 -6.63 -17.17
C THR A 85 7.95 -7.23 -15.76
N HIS A 86 8.33 -6.46 -14.74
CA HIS A 86 8.28 -6.86 -13.34
C HIS A 86 8.07 -5.67 -12.38
N VAL A 87 7.40 -5.88 -11.24
CA VAL A 87 7.10 -4.82 -10.25
C VAL A 87 8.34 -4.27 -9.52
N SER A 88 9.48 -4.96 -9.61
CA SER A 88 10.74 -4.49 -9.03
C SER A 88 11.42 -3.40 -9.85
N GLU A 89 11.02 -3.22 -11.10
CA GLU A 89 11.64 -2.24 -12.00
C GLU A 89 11.46 -0.82 -11.50
N GLN A 90 12.54 -0.06 -11.51
CA GLN A 90 12.51 1.37 -11.22
C GLN A 90 12.29 2.15 -12.52
N ARG A 91 11.34 3.08 -12.49
CA ARG A 91 11.07 4.02 -13.58
C ARG A 91 11.07 5.45 -13.05
N THR A 92 11.24 6.41 -13.96
CA THR A 92 11.08 7.83 -13.62
C THR A 92 9.62 8.12 -13.23
N ASN A 93 9.39 9.20 -12.50
CA ASN A 93 8.07 9.52 -11.93
C ASN A 93 6.98 9.65 -13.00
N GLU A 94 7.32 10.15 -14.18
CA GLU A 94 6.41 10.30 -15.32
C GLU A 94 5.85 8.95 -15.79
N ASN A 95 6.64 7.89 -15.66
CA ASN A 95 6.36 6.54 -16.15
C ASN A 95 5.75 5.61 -15.09
N LYS A 96 5.49 6.11 -13.87
CA LYS A 96 4.74 5.37 -12.85
C LYS A 96 3.24 5.49 -13.09
N MET A 97 2.47 4.52 -12.60
CA MET A 97 1.02 4.63 -12.58
C MET A 97 0.58 5.65 -11.52
N ILE A 98 -0.32 6.56 -11.89
CA ILE A 98 -0.94 7.50 -10.96
C ILE A 98 -1.96 6.77 -10.10
N SER A 99 -1.94 7.08 -8.81
CA SER A 99 -2.62 6.30 -7.78
C SER A 99 -2.99 7.14 -6.57
N ILE A 100 -3.70 6.52 -5.62
CA ILE A 100 -4.02 7.08 -4.30
C ILE A 100 -3.65 6.11 -3.18
N CYS A 101 -3.68 6.56 -1.92
CA CYS A 101 -3.33 5.76 -0.73
C CYS A 101 -3.91 4.34 -0.69
N ARG A 102 -5.15 4.18 -1.17
CA ARG A 102 -5.80 2.87 -1.29
C ARG A 102 -5.02 1.92 -2.20
N ASP A 103 -4.56 2.40 -3.35
CA ASP A 103 -3.85 1.59 -4.33
C ASP A 103 -2.53 1.10 -3.76
N PHE A 104 -1.76 1.98 -3.10
CA PHE A 104 -0.55 1.60 -2.38
C PHE A 104 -0.82 0.46 -1.39
N SER A 105 -1.89 0.57 -0.61
CA SER A 105 -2.26 -0.45 0.39
C SER A 105 -2.71 -1.77 -0.22
N VAL A 106 -3.47 -1.74 -1.32
CA VAL A 106 -3.94 -2.94 -2.03
C VAL A 106 -2.77 -3.65 -2.71
N VAL A 107 -1.92 -2.91 -3.41
CA VAL A 107 -0.74 -3.47 -4.08
C VAL A 107 0.23 -4.04 -3.05
N ALA A 108 0.51 -3.33 -1.96
CA ALA A 108 1.35 -3.84 -0.88
C ALA A 108 0.80 -5.14 -0.27
N ALA A 109 -0.51 -5.22 -0.04
CA ALA A 109 -1.15 -6.43 0.46
C ALA A 109 -1.04 -7.59 -0.55
N ALA A 110 -1.24 -7.33 -1.84
CA ALA A 110 -1.09 -8.35 -2.88
C ALA A 110 0.35 -8.88 -2.98
N LEU A 111 1.35 -8.00 -2.99
CA LEU A 111 2.76 -8.42 -3.03
C LEU A 111 3.19 -9.16 -1.76
N CYS A 112 2.67 -8.77 -0.60
CA CYS A 112 2.86 -9.55 0.63
C CYS A 112 2.29 -10.96 0.48
N ARG A 113 1.10 -11.12 -0.10
CA ARG A 113 0.45 -12.42 -0.31
C ARG A 113 1.22 -13.28 -1.31
N GLU A 114 1.74 -12.71 -2.40
CA GLU A 114 2.66 -13.38 -3.33
C GLU A 114 3.93 -13.88 -2.62
N ALA A 115 4.47 -13.11 -1.66
CA ALA A 115 5.59 -13.51 -0.80
C ALA A 115 5.19 -14.48 0.34
N GLY A 116 3.92 -14.89 0.41
CA GLY A 116 3.39 -15.79 1.46
C GLY A 116 3.25 -15.13 2.84
N ILE A 117 3.20 -13.80 2.92
CA ILE A 117 3.00 -13.01 4.14
C ILE A 117 1.51 -12.68 4.28
N PRO A 118 0.84 -13.04 5.40
CA PRO A 118 -0.52 -12.58 5.65
C PRO A 118 -0.57 -11.05 5.68
N ALA A 119 -1.44 -10.46 4.85
CA ALA A 119 -1.58 -9.02 4.76
C ALA A 119 -3.02 -8.57 4.51
N ARG A 120 -3.34 -7.36 4.98
CA ARG A 120 -4.66 -6.76 4.88
C ARG A 120 -4.58 -5.24 4.77
N ALA A 121 -5.32 -4.67 3.82
CA ALA A 121 -5.50 -3.23 3.75
C ALA A 121 -6.40 -2.73 4.89
N ARG A 122 -6.16 -1.50 5.35
CA ARG A 122 -6.91 -0.83 6.41
C ARG A 122 -7.23 0.60 5.99
N CYS A 123 -8.50 0.96 6.13
CA CYS A 123 -8.97 2.33 6.01
C CYS A 123 -9.11 2.95 7.40
N GLY A 124 -8.83 4.24 7.51
CA GLY A 124 -8.91 4.98 8.75
C GLY A 124 -8.50 6.42 8.54
N PHE A 125 -7.87 6.98 9.57
CA PHE A 125 -7.51 8.38 9.60
C PHE A 125 -6.07 8.57 10.08
N ALA A 126 -5.26 9.23 9.26
CA ALA A 126 -3.86 9.56 9.54
C ALA A 126 -3.75 10.95 10.16
N SER A 127 -3.02 11.07 11.27
CA SER A 127 -2.80 12.36 11.97
C SER A 127 -1.49 13.05 11.57
N TYR A 128 -0.80 12.54 10.55
CA TYR A 128 0.57 12.93 10.16
C TYR A 128 0.70 13.48 8.74
N LEU A 129 -0.38 13.47 7.96
CA LEU A 129 -0.38 14.02 6.60
C LEU A 129 -0.61 15.53 6.59
N VAL A 130 -1.44 16.02 7.50
CA VAL A 130 -1.70 17.45 7.71
C VAL A 130 -1.74 17.72 9.21
N LYS A 131 -0.99 18.72 9.65
CA LYS A 131 -0.92 19.12 11.06
C LYS A 131 -2.33 19.37 11.62
N ASP A 132 -2.59 18.85 12.82
CA ASP A 132 -3.82 19.01 13.58
C ASP A 132 -5.10 18.46 12.89
N LYS A 133 -4.95 17.56 11.90
CA LYS A 133 -6.07 16.94 11.20
C LYS A 133 -5.95 15.42 11.14
N TYR A 134 -7.12 14.77 11.10
CA TYR A 134 -7.29 13.35 10.82
C TYR A 134 -7.75 13.20 9.36
N ILE A 135 -6.81 12.92 8.47
CA ILE A 135 -7.06 12.80 7.02
C ILE A 135 -7.45 11.36 6.71
N ASP A 136 -8.50 11.15 5.90
CA ASP A 136 -8.86 9.82 5.44
C ASP A 136 -7.69 9.18 4.72
N HIS A 137 -7.35 7.95 5.10
CA HIS A 137 -6.13 7.33 4.62
C HIS A 137 -6.20 5.81 4.66
N TRP A 138 -5.33 5.19 3.86
CA TRP A 138 -5.20 3.74 3.77
C TRP A 138 -3.77 3.31 4.07
N VAL A 139 -3.65 2.24 4.86
CA VAL A 139 -2.40 1.58 5.22
C VAL A 139 -2.52 0.07 5.01
N VAL A 140 -1.39 -0.63 5.00
CA VAL A 140 -1.36 -2.09 5.00
C VAL A 140 -0.91 -2.59 6.37
N GLU A 141 -1.56 -3.63 6.87
CA GLU A 141 -1.05 -4.41 7.99
C GLU A 141 -0.54 -5.76 7.47
N TYR A 142 0.65 -6.15 7.88
CA TYR A 142 1.19 -7.48 7.64
C TYR A 142 1.44 -8.22 8.94
N TRP A 143 1.37 -9.55 8.91
CA TRP A 143 1.69 -10.35 10.08
C TRP A 143 3.21 -10.53 10.20
N ASN A 144 3.79 -9.96 11.25
CA ASN A 144 5.19 -10.15 11.59
C ASN A 144 5.34 -11.45 12.41
N GLU A 145 5.93 -12.47 11.80
CA GLU A 145 6.07 -13.79 12.43
C GLU A 145 7.05 -13.81 13.61
N GLU A 146 8.05 -12.92 13.64
CA GLU A 146 9.02 -12.85 14.74
C GLU A 146 8.38 -12.19 15.97
N LYS A 147 7.70 -11.05 15.76
CA LYS A 147 7.02 -10.29 16.82
C LYS A 147 5.65 -10.89 17.19
N LYS A 148 5.14 -11.86 16.43
CA LYS A 148 3.79 -12.46 16.58
C LYS A 148 2.67 -11.42 16.71
N LYS A 149 2.74 -10.37 15.87
CA LYS A 149 1.74 -9.30 15.83
C LYS A 149 1.53 -8.77 14.43
N TRP A 150 0.39 -8.11 14.22
CA TRP A 150 0.19 -7.25 13.06
C TRP A 150 1.05 -6.00 13.20
N VAL A 151 1.75 -5.63 12.13
CA VAL A 151 2.53 -4.40 12.02
C VAL A 151 1.91 -3.56 10.91
N MET A 152 1.62 -2.31 11.20
CA MET A 152 1.02 -1.37 10.27
C MET A 152 2.13 -0.63 9.51
N VAL A 153 1.93 -0.50 8.20
CA VAL A 153 2.87 0.11 7.27
C VAL A 153 2.13 1.07 6.37
N ASP A 154 2.67 2.27 6.22
CA ASP A 154 2.21 3.21 5.20
C ASP A 154 3.10 3.10 3.95
N ALA A 155 2.61 2.33 2.97
CA ALA A 155 3.34 2.05 1.75
C ALA A 155 3.55 3.28 0.85
N GLN A 156 2.77 4.36 1.06
CA GLN A 156 2.85 5.57 0.25
C GLN A 156 4.05 6.46 0.60
N LEU A 157 4.46 6.45 1.87
CA LEU A 157 5.44 7.39 2.40
C LEU A 157 6.86 7.02 1.98
N ASP A 158 7.25 7.43 0.78
CA ASP A 158 8.63 7.31 0.30
C ASP A 158 9.58 8.34 0.96
N ALA A 159 10.86 8.30 0.58
CA ALA A 159 11.88 9.18 1.16
C ALA A 159 11.60 10.69 0.94
N LEU A 160 10.92 11.09 -0.14
CA LEU A 160 10.58 12.48 -0.38
C LEU A 160 9.47 12.92 0.57
N GLN A 161 8.40 12.14 0.67
CA GLN A 161 7.26 12.43 1.55
C GLN A 161 7.68 12.43 3.01
N GLN A 162 8.50 11.46 3.44
CA GLN A 162 9.04 11.39 4.79
C GLN A 162 9.79 12.68 5.18
N ARG A 163 10.64 13.19 4.28
CA ARG A 163 11.39 14.44 4.51
C ARG A 163 10.47 15.66 4.52
N ALA A 164 9.54 15.75 3.56
CA ALA A 164 8.62 16.88 3.45
C ALA A 164 7.68 16.98 4.66
N LEU A 165 7.18 15.85 5.15
CA LEU A 165 6.28 15.77 6.30
C LEU A 165 7.01 15.77 7.66
N GLN A 166 8.34 15.59 7.67
CA GLN A 166 9.16 15.51 8.89
C GLN A 166 8.62 14.46 9.88
N LEU A 167 8.36 13.25 9.39
CA LEU A 167 7.69 12.21 10.17
C LEU A 167 8.51 11.81 11.40
N PRO A 168 7.90 11.76 12.60
CA PRO A 168 8.60 11.38 13.84
C PRO A 168 8.63 9.86 14.08
N PHE A 169 8.30 9.05 13.06
CA PHE A 169 8.18 7.59 13.15
C PHE A 169 8.63 6.91 11.86
N ASP A 170 8.86 5.59 11.93
CA ASP A 170 9.15 4.75 10.78
C ASP A 170 7.85 4.36 10.06
N PRO A 171 7.66 4.69 8.76
CA PRO A 171 6.49 4.27 8.00
C PRO A 171 6.32 2.75 7.88
N LEU A 172 7.36 1.96 8.19
CA LEU A 172 7.30 0.50 8.25
C LEU A 172 6.85 -0.05 9.62
N ASP A 173 6.61 0.79 10.62
CA ASP A 173 6.04 0.43 11.94
C ASP A 173 5.19 1.60 12.46
N VAL A 174 4.09 1.90 11.75
CA VAL A 174 3.16 2.98 12.11
C VAL A 174 2.40 2.60 13.37
N SER A 175 2.57 3.41 14.42
CA SER A 175 1.85 3.17 15.68
C SER A 175 0.40 3.66 15.61
N GLU A 176 -0.44 3.07 16.45
CA GLU A 176 -1.82 3.50 16.67
C GLU A 176 -1.95 4.96 17.18
N ASN A 177 -0.88 5.59 17.64
CA ASN A 177 -0.91 7.01 18.01
C ASN A 177 -0.98 7.93 16.78
N TYR A 178 -0.57 7.43 15.60
CA TYR A 178 -0.51 8.20 14.36
C TYR A 178 -1.63 7.83 13.38
N PHE A 179 -2.22 6.64 13.53
CA PHE A 179 -3.29 6.18 12.65
C PHE A 179 -4.44 5.57 13.46
N VAL A 180 -5.65 6.07 13.20
CA VAL A 180 -6.88 5.58 13.82
C VAL A 180 -7.67 4.80 12.77
N THR A 181 -7.73 3.47 12.91
CA THR A 181 -8.54 2.64 11.99
C THR A 181 -10.03 2.99 12.08
N GLY A 182 -10.78 2.79 11.00
CA GLY A 182 -12.22 3.05 10.96
C GLY A 182 -13.01 2.43 12.14
N PRO A 183 -12.80 1.14 12.49
CA PRO A 183 -13.44 0.53 13.66
C PRO A 183 -13.08 1.22 14.99
N ARG A 184 -11.82 1.66 15.15
CA ARG A 184 -11.39 2.38 16.36
C ARG A 184 -12.01 3.78 16.41
N ALA A 185 -12.08 4.48 15.28
CA ALA A 185 -12.75 5.78 15.20
C ALA A 185 -14.23 5.67 15.60
N TRP A 186 -14.94 4.65 15.12
CA TRP A 186 -16.32 4.39 15.55
C TRP A 186 -16.43 4.16 17.06
N LEU A 187 -15.54 3.36 17.66
CA LEU A 187 -15.53 3.13 19.11
C LEU A 187 -15.29 4.42 19.90
N LEU A 188 -14.48 5.36 19.39
CA LEU A 188 -14.19 6.64 20.03
C LEU A 188 -15.34 7.65 19.94
N CYS A 189 -16.19 7.56 18.92
CA CYS A 189 -17.21 8.58 18.62
C CYS A 189 -18.66 8.09 18.84
N ARG A 190 -18.89 6.85 19.26
CA ARG A 190 -20.24 6.26 19.36
C ARG A 190 -21.00 6.59 20.65
N GLU A 191 -20.38 7.31 21.58
CA GLU A 191 -21.03 7.85 22.79
C GLU A 191 -21.62 9.24 22.49
#